data_AF-A0A2D6A4N0-F1
#
_entry.id   AF-A0A2D6A4N0-F1
#
_cell.length_a   1.000
_cell.length_b   1.000
_cell.length_c   1.000
_cell.angle_alpha   90.00
_cell.angle_beta   90.00
_cell.angle_gamma   90.00
#
_symmetry.space_group_name_H-M   'P 1'
#
loop_
_entity.id
_entity.type
_entity.pdbx_description
1 polymer ?
#
loop_
_entity_poly.entity_id
_entity_poly.type
_entity_poly.pdbx_seq_one_letter_code
_entity_poly.pdbx_strand_id
1 'polypeptide(L)'
;MGVRPPRLAADSDDWLQEQRHDPHRRHGTPGVTNAASDPAGRREWCQRSEPPREPDAEPTEPDQPTAWAGQATLRQVEVAFYAGAPFHAAVTSVESLDPAAYGIPTEDRERILSPALVIFLDQVRANLRTLLGYVDGNADRLRPHIKTTKLPRVFVEIARAGIRHYKCATTREAEQLLTVLEAQAVAGDLLVAYGHLEPALSQLTDLATRFPRMRVSVLCEDADLVDAIPDSLGIFVDVNPGMNRTGIEMSRRDAILAVAERAEGRFRGIHHYEGHIHAGSFEERQALAIPLHDALIELVEATESAGCPVGEVVTSGTPSFRAALMHDGLDHLAPRHRVSPGTVVYSDLRTQSCEELDFVPAALVFSRVIAHPGPALVTVDAGSKAIAAEAGAPIAEALGFPHLAARTPSEEHLPFDAPTDPPPLGTPILLVPRHVCPTVNLAEEAVLVEGGRVIGIAPVSARAHDIWVGERP
;
A
#
# COMPACT_ATOMS: atom_id res chain seq x y z
N MET A 1 -17.33 -2.87 -59.66
CA MET A 1 -17.76 -2.84 -58.25
C MET A 1 -16.64 -3.44 -57.41
N GLY A 2 -15.81 -2.58 -56.83
CA GLY A 2 -14.68 -2.95 -55.99
C GLY A 2 -14.69 -2.05 -54.76
N VAL A 3 -14.75 -2.66 -53.59
CA VAL A 3 -14.80 -1.97 -52.30
C VAL A 3 -13.42 -2.11 -51.65
N ARG A 4 -12.76 -0.96 -51.41
CA ARG A 4 -11.52 -0.84 -50.64
C ARG A 4 -11.85 -0.77 -49.13
N PRO A 5 -10.98 -1.27 -48.24
CA PRO A 5 -11.11 -1.08 -46.80
C PRO A 5 -10.62 0.32 -46.37
N PRO A 6 -11.09 0.87 -45.24
CA PRO A 6 -10.68 2.18 -44.78
C PRO A 6 -9.31 2.14 -44.08
N ARG A 7 -8.52 3.20 -44.31
CA ARG A 7 -7.25 3.48 -43.64
C ARG A 7 -7.53 4.11 -42.28
N LEU A 8 -6.90 3.61 -41.22
CA LEU A 8 -6.73 4.30 -39.94
C LEU A 8 -5.55 5.26 -40.09
N ALA A 9 -5.81 6.56 -39.88
CA ALA A 9 -4.79 7.58 -39.74
C ALA A 9 -4.66 7.90 -38.24
N ALA A 10 -3.41 7.97 -37.79
CA ALA A 10 -3.00 8.58 -36.54
C ALA A 10 -3.39 10.06 -36.53
N ASP A 11 -3.74 10.59 -35.36
CA ASP A 11 -3.24 11.89 -34.92
C ASP A 11 -3.34 12.00 -33.40
N SER A 12 -2.20 12.37 -32.84
CA SER A 12 -1.87 12.72 -31.47
C SER A 12 -2.14 14.21 -31.22
N ASP A 13 -2.26 14.55 -29.94
CA ASP A 13 -2.00 15.87 -29.35
C ASP A 13 -2.90 17.04 -29.74
N ASP A 14 -3.91 17.29 -28.90
CA ASP A 14 -4.62 18.58 -28.87
C ASP A 14 -4.98 18.99 -27.44
N TRP A 15 -3.98 19.43 -26.67
CA TRP A 15 -4.15 20.27 -25.46
C TRP A 15 -2.85 21.01 -25.17
N LEU A 16 -2.51 22.01 -25.98
CA LEU A 16 -1.57 23.09 -25.62
C LEU A 16 -1.53 24.14 -26.74
N GLN A 17 -2.47 25.08 -26.74
CA GLN A 17 -2.26 26.38 -27.39
C GLN A 17 -3.35 27.38 -27.00
N GLU A 18 -3.05 28.24 -26.03
CA GLU A 18 -3.52 29.62 -26.11
C GLU A 18 -2.55 30.56 -25.40
N GLN A 19 -2.28 31.67 -26.08
CA GLN A 19 -1.54 32.88 -25.67
C GLN A 19 -0.04 32.93 -25.97
N ARG A 20 0.30 33.58 -27.09
CA ARG A 20 1.38 34.57 -27.22
C ARG A 20 1.24 35.46 -28.47
N HIS A 21 1.80 36.68 -28.34
CA HIS A 21 2.05 37.77 -29.30
C HIS A 21 1.00 38.90 -29.38
N ASP A 22 1.34 40.19 -29.37
CA ASP A 22 2.62 40.91 -29.53
C ASP A 22 2.52 42.38 -28.98
N PRO A 23 3.63 43.11 -28.74
CA PRO A 23 3.68 44.40 -28.04
C PRO A 23 3.69 45.63 -28.98
N HIS A 24 3.72 46.81 -28.34
CA HIS A 24 3.89 48.17 -28.88
C HIS A 24 2.64 48.94 -29.36
N ARG A 25 2.19 49.89 -28.51
CA ARG A 25 2.02 51.30 -28.92
C ARG A 25 2.04 52.24 -27.71
N ARG A 26 2.82 53.32 -27.85
CA ARG A 26 3.07 54.40 -26.88
C ARG A 26 1.89 55.39 -26.86
N HIS A 27 1.67 56.05 -25.71
CA HIS A 27 1.82 57.50 -25.49
C HIS A 27 1.07 57.99 -24.23
N GLY A 28 1.72 58.81 -23.40
CA GLY A 28 1.06 59.86 -22.60
C GLY A 28 1.30 59.87 -21.09
N THR A 29 2.40 60.48 -20.63
CA THR A 29 2.52 61.15 -19.32
C THR A 29 1.85 62.54 -19.40
N PRO A 30 1.40 63.19 -18.29
CA PRO A 30 2.22 63.62 -17.14
C PRO A 30 1.54 63.33 -15.77
N GLY A 31 2.23 63.12 -14.65
CA GLY A 31 3.11 64.05 -13.93
C GLY A 31 2.34 64.70 -12.78
N VAL A 32 2.83 64.56 -11.53
CA VAL A 32 2.85 65.56 -10.43
C VAL A 32 3.33 64.88 -9.14
N THR A 33 4.30 65.55 -8.52
CA THR A 33 4.96 65.23 -7.25
C THR A 33 4.29 65.93 -6.06
N ASN A 34 4.69 65.49 -4.86
CA ASN A 34 4.77 66.21 -3.58
C ASN A 34 3.63 66.12 -2.54
N ALA A 35 3.98 65.39 -1.47
CA ALA A 35 4.21 65.88 -0.10
C ALA A 35 3.03 66.21 0.83
N ALA A 36 3.11 65.54 2.00
CA ALA A 36 2.81 66.00 3.36
C ALA A 36 1.37 66.39 3.73
N SER A 37 0.74 65.58 4.59
CA SER A 37 0.37 65.96 5.98
C SER A 37 -0.54 64.90 6.62
N ASP A 38 -0.13 64.44 7.80
CA ASP A 38 -0.94 63.76 8.84
C ASP A 38 -1.92 64.80 9.45
N PRO A 39 -3.10 64.49 10.06
CA PRO A 39 -3.19 63.63 11.24
C PRO A 39 -4.42 62.73 11.41
N ALA A 40 -4.21 61.75 12.30
CA ALA A 40 -5.17 61.22 13.27
C ALA A 40 -6.16 60.14 12.83
N GLY A 41 -5.89 58.93 13.30
CA GLY A 41 -6.93 58.03 13.78
C GLY A 41 -6.63 56.56 13.61
N ARG A 42 -6.00 55.94 14.62
CA ARG A 42 -6.56 54.77 15.35
C ARG A 42 -5.55 54.12 16.32
N ARG A 43 -5.94 54.18 17.61
CA ARG A 43 -6.00 53.11 18.62
C ARG A 43 -4.72 52.31 18.94
N GLU A 44 -4.25 52.59 20.15
CA GLU A 44 -3.32 51.84 20.98
C GLU A 44 -3.75 50.39 21.21
N TRP A 45 -2.79 49.45 21.18
CA TRP A 45 -2.83 48.20 21.94
C TRP A 45 -1.45 47.84 22.50
N CYS A 46 -1.40 47.83 23.84
CA CYS A 46 -0.54 47.08 24.77
C CYS A 46 1.00 47.18 24.68
N GLN A 47 1.55 47.99 25.58
CA GLN A 47 2.89 47.82 26.15
C GLN A 47 2.89 46.76 27.26
N ARG A 48 4.07 46.14 27.42
CA ARG A 48 4.42 44.95 28.23
C ARG A 48 4.36 45.18 29.74
N SER A 49 4.11 44.09 30.48
CA SER A 49 4.57 43.90 31.86
C SER A 49 5.01 42.44 32.02
N GLU A 50 6.23 42.21 32.51
CA GLU A 50 6.79 40.87 32.78
C GLU A 50 6.32 40.35 34.15
N PRO A 51 6.05 39.02 34.31
CA PRO A 51 5.80 38.42 35.62
C PRO A 51 7.11 37.88 36.26
N PRO A 52 7.11 37.63 37.59
CA PRO A 52 8.33 37.29 38.34
C PRO A 52 8.82 35.85 38.11
N ARG A 53 10.14 35.66 38.24
CA ARG A 53 10.84 34.37 38.13
C ARG A 53 10.65 33.51 39.39
N GLU A 54 10.25 32.25 39.20
CA GLU A 54 10.38 31.15 40.17
C GLU A 54 11.54 30.22 39.79
N PRO A 55 12.12 29.45 40.75
CA PRO A 55 13.47 28.92 40.64
C PRO A 55 13.56 27.60 39.84
N ASP A 56 14.77 27.37 39.35
CA ASP A 56 15.21 26.32 38.42
C ASP A 56 14.66 24.92 38.71
N ALA A 57 13.88 24.38 37.76
CA ALA A 57 13.61 22.95 37.64
C ALA A 57 14.53 22.38 36.54
N GLU A 58 15.26 21.31 36.88
CA GLU A 58 16.15 20.59 35.97
C GLU A 58 15.44 20.15 34.68
N PRO A 59 16.13 20.13 33.53
CA PRO A 59 15.51 19.75 32.27
C PRO A 59 15.15 18.26 32.29
N THR A 60 13.86 17.96 32.34
CA THR A 60 13.33 16.63 32.01
C THR A 60 13.57 16.35 30.53
N GLU A 61 14.23 15.22 30.24
CA GLU A 61 14.44 14.69 28.90
C GLU A 61 13.14 14.65 28.09
N PRO A 62 13.20 14.82 26.75
CA PRO A 62 12.03 14.66 25.91
C PRO A 62 11.54 13.20 25.99
N ASP A 63 10.25 13.04 26.33
CA ASP A 63 9.53 11.77 26.31
C ASP A 63 9.81 11.03 25.00
N GLN A 64 10.48 9.89 25.11
CA GLN A 64 10.59 8.95 24.00
C GLN A 64 9.17 8.46 23.66
N PRO A 65 8.80 8.34 22.37
CA PRO A 65 7.55 7.71 22.00
C PRO A 65 7.53 6.32 22.62
N THR A 66 6.53 6.07 23.46
CA THR A 66 6.36 4.84 24.24
C THR A 66 6.67 3.63 23.37
N ALA A 67 7.83 3.01 23.62
CA ALA A 67 8.20 1.74 23.02
C ALA A 67 7.09 0.75 23.38
N TRP A 68 6.29 0.36 22.40
CA TRP A 68 5.32 -0.71 22.59
C TRP A 68 6.10 -1.95 23.04
N ALA A 69 5.86 -2.36 24.28
CA ALA A 69 6.38 -3.58 24.88
C ALA A 69 5.72 -4.82 24.25
N GLY A 70 5.96 -5.04 22.96
CA GLY A 70 5.82 -6.34 22.30
C GLY A 70 7.04 -7.23 22.59
N GLN A 71 7.47 -7.30 23.85
CA GLN A 71 8.67 -8.05 24.29
C GLN A 71 8.46 -9.58 24.36
N ALA A 72 7.30 -10.09 23.97
CA ALA A 72 7.15 -11.51 23.74
C ALA A 72 7.87 -11.87 22.44
N THR A 73 9.10 -12.38 22.56
CA THR A 73 9.71 -13.21 21.52
C THR A 73 8.68 -14.25 21.06
N LEU A 74 8.67 -14.63 19.77
CA LEU A 74 7.88 -15.76 19.28
C LEU A 74 8.39 -17.05 19.95
N ARG A 75 8.06 -17.26 21.23
CA ARG A 75 8.26 -18.51 21.94
C ARG A 75 7.23 -19.49 21.39
N GLN A 76 7.61 -20.28 20.39
CA GLN A 76 6.91 -21.50 19.94
C GLN A 76 5.36 -21.48 20.02
N VAL A 77 4.72 -20.38 19.59
CA VAL A 77 3.27 -20.21 19.51
C VAL A 77 2.95 -19.66 18.12
N GLU A 78 2.09 -20.23 17.31
CA GLU A 78 1.71 -21.62 17.08
C GLU A 78 1.33 -21.58 15.60
N VAL A 79 2.21 -22.01 14.69
CA VAL A 79 1.87 -22.15 13.26
C VAL A 79 0.55 -22.94 13.10
N ALA A 80 0.25 -23.79 14.09
CA ALA A 80 -1.01 -24.49 14.27
C ALA A 80 -2.27 -23.60 14.24
N PHE A 81 -2.26 -22.36 14.76
CA PHE A 81 -3.43 -21.46 14.71
C PHE A 81 -3.83 -21.16 13.25
N TYR A 82 -2.84 -21.08 12.36
CA TYR A 82 -3.02 -20.80 10.96
C TYR A 82 -3.15 -22.04 10.07
N ALA A 83 -2.97 -23.25 10.63
CA ALA A 83 -3.02 -24.52 9.89
C ALA A 83 -4.44 -25.09 9.69
N GLY A 84 -5.48 -24.39 10.14
CA GLY A 84 -6.88 -24.77 9.93
C GLY A 84 -7.42 -24.32 8.56
N ALA A 85 -8.46 -25.01 8.07
CA ALA A 85 -9.20 -24.61 6.86
C ALA A 85 -9.71 -23.14 6.95
N PRO A 86 -9.84 -22.43 5.82
CA PRO A 86 -10.31 -21.05 5.81
C PRO A 86 -11.65 -20.95 6.55
N PHE A 87 -11.71 -20.04 7.51
CA PHE A 87 -12.89 -19.85 8.33
C PHE A 87 -13.50 -18.51 7.95
N HIS A 88 -14.29 -18.46 6.88
CA HIS A 88 -15.46 -17.60 6.65
C HIS A 88 -16.22 -18.15 5.43
N ALA A 89 -17.53 -17.92 5.37
CA ALA A 89 -18.31 -18.18 4.16
C ALA A 89 -17.84 -17.23 3.03
N ALA A 90 -18.07 -17.60 1.77
CA ALA A 90 -17.71 -16.73 0.64
C ALA A 90 -18.32 -15.33 0.82
N VAL A 91 -17.46 -14.30 0.83
CA VAL A 91 -17.86 -12.90 0.96
C VAL A 91 -17.63 -12.23 -0.39
N THR A 92 -18.72 -11.82 -1.03
CA THR A 92 -18.70 -11.27 -2.39
C THR A 92 -19.02 -9.77 -2.43
N SER A 93 -19.45 -9.17 -1.31
CA SER A 93 -19.74 -7.73 -1.23
C SER A 93 -19.73 -7.20 0.21
N VAL A 94 -19.61 -5.87 0.37
CA VAL A 94 -19.73 -5.22 1.68
C VAL A 94 -21.12 -5.45 2.30
N GLU A 95 -22.17 -5.50 1.48
CA GLU A 95 -23.54 -5.77 1.95
C GLU A 95 -23.68 -7.16 2.60
N SER A 96 -22.85 -8.13 2.18
CA SER A 96 -22.85 -9.48 2.72
C SER A 96 -22.08 -9.63 4.03
N LEU A 97 -21.30 -8.61 4.43
CA LEU A 97 -20.55 -8.61 5.68
C LEU A 97 -21.49 -8.51 6.88
N ASP A 98 -21.24 -9.29 7.92
CA ASP A 98 -21.89 -9.14 9.21
C ASP A 98 -21.31 -7.94 9.97
N PRO A 99 -22.06 -6.83 10.17
CA PRO A 99 -21.53 -5.67 10.89
C PRO A 99 -21.18 -5.99 12.35
N ALA A 100 -21.76 -7.04 12.94
CA ALA A 100 -21.44 -7.46 14.30
C ALA A 100 -20.00 -7.99 14.43
N ALA A 101 -19.42 -8.51 13.34
CA ALA A 101 -18.01 -8.91 13.29
C ALA A 101 -17.05 -7.73 13.40
N TYR A 102 -17.55 -6.49 13.21
CA TYR A 102 -16.81 -5.24 13.29
C TYR A 102 -17.19 -4.40 14.52
N GLY A 103 -17.67 -5.06 15.58
CA GLY A 103 -18.07 -4.42 16.82
C GLY A 103 -16.91 -3.69 17.51
N ILE A 104 -17.11 -2.41 17.78
CA ILE A 104 -16.31 -1.63 18.73
C ILE A 104 -17.23 -1.31 19.92
N PRO A 105 -16.83 -1.56 21.18
CA PRO A 105 -17.67 -1.28 22.34
C PRO A 105 -18.12 0.18 22.37
N THR A 106 -19.31 0.47 22.88
CA THR A 106 -19.86 1.84 22.89
C THR A 106 -18.94 2.80 23.64
N GLU A 107 -18.43 2.38 24.79
CA GLU A 107 -17.49 3.13 25.62
C GLU A 107 -16.17 3.48 24.89
N ASP A 108 -15.70 2.59 23.99
CA ASP A 108 -14.51 2.84 23.18
C ASP A 108 -14.85 3.74 22.00
N ARG A 109 -15.99 3.51 21.33
CA ARG A 109 -16.47 4.34 20.20
C ARG A 109 -16.60 5.80 20.61
N GLU A 110 -17.05 6.08 21.82
CA GLU A 110 -17.17 7.46 22.34
C GLU A 110 -15.82 8.15 22.56
N ARG A 111 -14.73 7.38 22.66
CA ARG A 111 -13.36 7.89 22.90
C ARG A 111 -12.52 8.01 21.62
N ILE A 112 -12.92 7.34 20.54
CA ILE A 112 -12.25 7.45 19.23
C ILE A 112 -12.64 8.77 18.57
N LEU A 113 -11.66 9.64 18.32
CA LEU A 113 -11.83 10.81 17.45
C LEU A 113 -12.00 10.36 16.00
N SER A 114 -13.00 10.87 15.31
CA SER A 114 -13.21 10.64 13.88
C SER A 114 -12.68 11.81 13.05
N PRO A 115 -12.18 11.57 11.82
CA PRO A 115 -11.99 10.25 11.20
C PRO A 115 -10.76 9.51 11.75
N ALA A 116 -10.83 8.18 11.87
CA ALA A 116 -9.70 7.35 12.33
C ALA A 116 -9.58 6.05 11.53
N LEU A 117 -8.34 5.66 11.22
CA LEU A 117 -8.06 4.31 10.70
C LEU A 117 -8.24 3.28 11.83
N VAL A 118 -9.00 2.22 11.55
CA VAL A 118 -9.22 1.10 12.49
C VAL A 118 -8.79 -0.19 11.82
N ILE A 119 -7.90 -0.93 12.50
CA ILE A 119 -7.44 -2.25 12.06
C ILE A 119 -8.07 -3.31 12.95
N PHE A 120 -8.87 -4.19 12.34
CA PHE A 120 -9.47 -5.32 13.00
C PHE A 120 -8.58 -6.55 12.85
N LEU A 121 -7.87 -6.92 13.91
CA LEU A 121 -6.86 -7.97 13.88
C LEU A 121 -7.45 -9.36 13.65
N ASP A 122 -8.69 -9.62 14.07
CA ASP A 122 -9.34 -10.91 13.82
C ASP A 122 -9.58 -11.13 12.33
N GLN A 123 -9.97 -10.09 11.60
CA GLN A 123 -10.11 -10.10 10.15
C GLN A 123 -8.75 -10.22 9.45
N VAL A 124 -7.71 -9.55 9.95
CA VAL A 124 -6.32 -9.75 9.45
C VAL A 124 -5.94 -11.23 9.53
N ARG A 125 -6.19 -11.88 10.68
CA ARG A 125 -5.87 -13.30 10.87
C ARG A 125 -6.73 -14.21 10.02
N ALA A 126 -8.01 -13.89 9.85
CA ALA A 126 -8.88 -14.62 8.97
C ALA A 126 -8.40 -14.56 7.52
N ASN A 127 -8.04 -13.37 7.03
CA ASN A 127 -7.47 -13.19 5.70
C ASN A 127 -6.15 -13.94 5.52
N LEU A 128 -5.27 -13.96 6.52
CA LEU A 128 -4.03 -14.75 6.46
C LEU A 128 -4.30 -16.25 6.39
N ARG A 129 -5.31 -16.76 7.10
CA ARG A 129 -5.77 -18.16 6.97
C ARG A 129 -6.34 -18.44 5.58
N THR A 130 -7.15 -17.56 5.03
CA THR A 130 -7.65 -17.67 3.65
C THR A 130 -6.51 -17.71 2.65
N LEU A 131 -5.53 -16.81 2.78
CA LEU A 131 -4.37 -16.75 1.90
C LEU A 131 -3.55 -18.05 1.96
N LEU A 132 -3.33 -18.59 3.16
CA LEU A 132 -2.67 -19.88 3.34
C LEU A 132 -3.49 -21.03 2.76
N GLY A 133 -4.82 -20.96 2.85
CA GLY A 133 -5.73 -21.94 2.23
C GLY A 133 -5.55 -22.02 0.71
N TYR A 134 -5.27 -20.90 0.02
CA TYR A 134 -5.01 -20.92 -1.42
C TYR A 134 -3.70 -21.59 -1.83
N VAL A 135 -2.82 -21.87 -0.88
CA VAL A 135 -1.53 -22.52 -1.11
C VAL A 135 -1.40 -23.81 -0.29
N ASP A 136 -2.52 -24.40 0.12
CA ASP A 136 -2.59 -25.64 0.92
C ASP A 136 -1.72 -25.59 2.19
N GLY A 137 -1.67 -24.42 2.84
CA GLY A 137 -0.86 -24.16 4.02
C GLY A 137 0.63 -23.97 3.76
N ASN A 138 1.09 -24.11 2.52
CA ASN A 138 2.47 -23.88 2.13
C ASN A 138 2.78 -22.38 2.02
N ALA A 139 3.10 -21.77 3.17
CA ALA A 139 3.51 -20.37 3.24
C ALA A 139 4.71 -20.03 2.34
N ASP A 140 5.48 -21.04 1.89
CA ASP A 140 6.56 -20.83 0.92
C ASP A 140 6.08 -20.50 -0.51
N ARG A 141 4.79 -20.57 -0.81
CA ARG A 141 4.27 -20.05 -2.07
C ARG A 141 3.98 -18.55 -2.03
N LEU A 142 4.19 -17.90 -0.88
CA LEU A 142 3.78 -16.52 -0.63
C LEU A 142 4.97 -15.58 -0.41
N ARG A 143 4.91 -14.42 -1.07
CA ARG A 143 5.77 -13.25 -0.83
C ARG A 143 4.92 -11.98 -0.74
N PRO A 144 4.05 -11.83 0.28
CA PRO A 144 3.09 -10.75 0.31
C PRO A 144 3.77 -9.38 0.32
N HIS A 145 3.13 -8.43 -0.35
CA HIS A 145 3.63 -7.07 -0.42
C HIS A 145 3.14 -6.24 0.77
N ILE A 146 4.06 -5.83 1.64
CA ILE A 146 3.74 -5.15 2.91
C ILE A 146 3.33 -3.68 2.76
N LYS A 147 3.41 -3.10 1.54
CA LYS A 147 3.01 -1.70 1.25
C LYS A 147 1.58 -1.38 1.67
N THR A 148 0.72 -2.39 1.70
CA THR A 148 -0.67 -2.28 2.14
C THR A 148 -0.73 -2.08 3.65
N THR A 149 0.08 -2.84 4.38
CA THR A 149 -0.12 -3.08 5.80
C THR A 149 0.50 -2.04 6.70
N LYS A 150 1.75 -1.62 6.41
CA LYS A 150 2.49 -0.51 7.05
C LYS A 150 2.51 -0.42 8.59
N LEU A 151 2.00 -1.41 9.31
CA LEU A 151 1.90 -1.43 10.77
C LEU A 151 2.70 -2.59 11.37
N PRO A 152 3.57 -2.33 12.36
CA PRO A 152 4.36 -3.36 13.05
C PRO A 152 3.55 -4.55 13.58
N ARG A 153 2.38 -4.29 14.21
CA ARG A 153 1.54 -5.37 14.75
C ARG A 153 1.07 -6.33 13.67
N VAL A 154 0.79 -5.83 12.46
CA VAL A 154 0.33 -6.67 11.35
C VAL A 154 1.49 -7.44 10.73
N PHE A 155 2.70 -6.88 10.70
CA PHE A 155 3.90 -7.63 10.31
C PHE A 155 4.14 -8.83 11.23
N VAL A 156 3.88 -8.69 12.54
CA VAL A 156 3.93 -9.81 13.49
C VAL A 156 2.90 -10.89 13.15
N GLU A 157 1.67 -10.53 12.80
CA GLU A 157 0.65 -11.51 12.41
C GLU A 157 1.04 -12.25 11.11
N ILE A 158 1.58 -11.54 10.10
CA ILE A 158 2.10 -12.16 8.87
C ILE A 158 3.23 -13.15 9.20
N ALA A 159 4.16 -12.78 10.08
CA ALA A 159 5.25 -13.67 10.49
C ALA A 159 4.74 -14.88 11.30
N ARG A 160 3.72 -14.70 12.15
CA ARG A 160 3.08 -15.80 12.90
C ARG A 160 2.35 -16.79 11.99
N ALA A 161 1.85 -16.33 10.85
CA ALA A 161 1.28 -17.17 9.80
C ALA A 161 2.31 -18.05 9.08
N GLY A 162 3.58 -18.02 9.47
CA GLY A 162 4.64 -18.85 8.89
C GLY A 162 5.28 -18.26 7.64
N ILE A 163 4.85 -17.09 7.18
CA ILE A 163 5.42 -16.42 6.01
C ILE A 163 6.83 -15.94 6.33
N ARG A 164 7.78 -16.20 5.41
CA ARG A 164 9.20 -15.85 5.58
C ARG A 164 9.77 -15.01 4.44
N HIS A 165 8.99 -14.80 3.39
CA HIS A 165 9.39 -14.06 2.19
C HIS A 165 8.50 -12.83 2.09
N TYR A 166 9.09 -11.66 1.91
CA TYR A 166 8.40 -10.39 1.96
C TYR A 166 8.77 -9.52 0.77
N LYS A 167 7.85 -8.62 0.41
CA LYS A 167 8.06 -7.61 -0.63
C LYS A 167 7.72 -6.22 -0.11
N CYS A 168 8.60 -5.25 -0.29
CA CYS A 168 8.34 -3.85 0.01
C CYS A 168 8.74 -2.95 -1.16
N ALA A 169 8.37 -1.67 -1.09
CA ALA A 169 8.64 -0.69 -2.14
C ALA A 169 9.57 0.44 -1.67
N THR A 170 9.79 0.59 -0.36
CA THR A 170 10.62 1.69 0.19
C THR A 170 11.61 1.19 1.23
N THR A 171 12.68 1.96 1.43
CA THR A 171 13.66 1.78 2.52
C THR A 171 13.01 1.84 3.88
N ARG A 172 12.02 2.73 4.07
CA ARG A 172 11.28 2.85 5.33
C ARG A 172 10.47 1.60 5.63
N GLU A 173 9.75 1.08 4.63
CA GLU A 173 9.03 -0.19 4.77
C GLU A 173 9.99 -1.34 5.10
N ALA A 174 11.15 -1.38 4.45
CA ALA A 174 12.20 -2.36 4.72
C ALA A 174 12.67 -2.26 6.18
N GLU A 175 13.10 -1.09 6.64
CA GLU A 175 13.60 -0.91 8.02
C GLU A 175 12.56 -1.30 9.06
N GLN A 176 11.31 -0.87 8.89
CA GLN A 176 10.24 -1.17 9.83
C GLN A 176 9.94 -2.67 9.90
N LEU A 177 9.88 -3.35 8.75
CA LEU A 177 9.69 -4.80 8.71
C LEU A 177 10.87 -5.53 9.36
N LEU A 178 12.10 -5.21 8.95
CA LEU A 178 13.31 -5.87 9.42
C LEU A 178 13.47 -5.71 10.94
N THR A 179 13.19 -4.52 11.48
CA THR A 179 13.19 -4.25 12.92
C THR A 179 12.21 -5.16 13.67
N VAL A 180 10.99 -5.31 13.14
CA VAL A 180 9.98 -6.18 13.75
C VAL A 180 10.41 -7.65 13.68
N LEU A 181 10.89 -8.11 12.53
CA LEU A 181 11.33 -9.51 12.35
C LEU A 181 12.53 -9.86 13.23
N GLU A 182 13.50 -8.95 13.36
CA GLU A 182 14.65 -9.08 14.25
C GLU A 182 14.19 -9.25 15.70
N ALA A 183 13.30 -8.39 16.18
CA ALA A 183 12.72 -8.46 17.53
C ALA A 183 11.94 -9.76 17.78
N GLN A 184 11.37 -10.34 16.72
CA GLN A 184 10.66 -11.63 16.78
C GLN A 184 11.60 -12.84 16.54
N ALA A 185 12.90 -12.62 16.36
CA ALA A 185 13.90 -13.64 16.00
C ALA A 185 13.54 -14.44 14.74
N VAL A 186 12.88 -13.79 13.77
CA VAL A 186 12.48 -14.40 12.50
C VAL A 186 13.59 -14.17 11.48
N ALA A 187 14.05 -15.26 10.87
CA ALA A 187 14.88 -15.22 9.66
C ALA A 187 13.99 -15.27 8.41
N GLY A 188 14.47 -14.76 7.29
CA GLY A 188 13.67 -14.70 6.08
C GLY A 188 14.35 -13.95 4.94
N ASP A 189 13.55 -13.55 3.97
CA ASP A 189 13.99 -12.91 2.73
C ASP A 189 13.10 -11.71 2.41
N LEU A 190 13.72 -10.57 2.15
CA LEU A 190 13.07 -9.33 1.75
C LEU A 190 13.51 -8.94 0.34
N LEU A 191 12.54 -8.84 -0.58
CA LEU A 191 12.72 -8.19 -1.86
C LEU A 191 12.20 -6.75 -1.78
N VAL A 192 13.10 -5.78 -1.89
CA VAL A 192 12.73 -4.38 -2.14
C VAL A 192 12.47 -4.25 -3.64
N ALA A 193 11.19 -4.30 -4.01
CA ALA A 193 10.74 -4.41 -5.39
C ALA A 193 10.78 -3.06 -6.13
N TYR A 194 11.98 -2.49 -6.21
CA TYR A 194 12.28 -1.22 -6.87
C TYR A 194 13.73 -1.25 -7.39
N GLY A 195 13.96 -0.66 -8.57
CA GLY A 195 15.31 -0.45 -9.12
C GLY A 195 15.99 0.73 -8.43
N HIS A 196 16.52 0.51 -7.23
CA HIS A 196 17.13 1.57 -6.44
C HIS A 196 18.49 2.00 -6.98
N LEU A 197 18.74 3.30 -6.90
CA LEU A 197 20.05 3.92 -7.08
C LEU A 197 20.50 4.54 -5.75
N GLU A 198 21.72 5.07 -5.71
CA GLU A 198 22.14 5.89 -4.58
C GLU A 198 21.24 7.13 -4.42
N PRO A 199 20.98 7.59 -3.17
CA PRO A 199 21.53 7.10 -1.89
C PRO A 199 20.78 5.91 -1.27
N ALA A 200 19.73 5.39 -1.92
CA ALA A 200 18.89 4.34 -1.34
C ALA A 200 19.63 2.99 -1.22
N LEU A 201 20.55 2.68 -2.14
CA LEU A 201 21.39 1.47 -2.06
C LEU A 201 22.27 1.46 -0.81
N SER A 202 22.87 2.60 -0.44
CA SER A 202 23.60 2.75 0.82
C SER A 202 22.72 2.45 2.04
N GLN A 203 21.50 3.01 2.09
CA GLN A 203 20.55 2.71 3.17
C GLN A 203 20.17 1.23 3.23
N LEU A 204 19.90 0.59 2.09
CA LEU A 204 19.58 -0.84 2.05
C LEU A 204 20.77 -1.73 2.47
N THR A 205 21.99 -1.30 2.18
CA THR A 205 23.22 -1.99 2.60
C THR A 205 23.43 -1.90 4.12
N ASP A 206 23.18 -0.74 4.72
CA ASP A 206 23.16 -0.59 6.19
C ASP A 206 22.13 -1.54 6.82
N LEU A 207 20.91 -1.57 6.27
CA LEU A 207 19.87 -2.47 6.75
C LEU A 207 20.26 -3.95 6.62
N ALA A 208 20.80 -4.38 5.47
CA ALA A 208 21.26 -5.75 5.27
C ALA A 208 22.36 -6.15 6.27
N THR A 209 23.25 -5.21 6.62
CA THR A 209 24.32 -5.40 7.60
C THR A 209 23.77 -5.49 9.03
N ARG A 210 22.83 -4.62 9.39
CA ARG A 210 22.19 -4.57 10.73
C ARG A 210 21.30 -5.77 11.00
N PHE A 211 20.70 -6.37 9.96
CA PHE A 211 19.71 -7.44 10.08
C PHE A 211 20.15 -8.74 9.39
N PRO A 212 21.24 -9.40 9.83
CA PRO A 212 21.87 -10.52 9.12
C PRO A 212 21.01 -11.81 9.06
N ARG A 213 19.91 -11.90 9.82
CA ARG A 213 18.93 -13.00 9.70
C ARG A 213 18.01 -12.85 8.48
N MET A 214 18.03 -11.68 7.86
CA MET A 214 17.20 -11.36 6.71
C MET A 214 18.10 -11.17 5.50
N ARG A 215 17.83 -11.94 4.44
CA ARG A 215 18.42 -11.65 3.14
C ARG A 215 17.69 -10.47 2.52
N VAL A 216 18.42 -9.46 2.07
CA VAL A 216 17.85 -8.31 1.36
C VAL A 216 18.23 -8.37 -0.11
N SER A 217 17.27 -8.19 -1.00
CA SER A 217 17.47 -8.16 -2.44
C SER A 217 16.77 -6.95 -3.07
N VAL A 218 17.26 -6.51 -4.23
CA VAL A 218 16.71 -5.41 -5.03
C VAL A 218 16.38 -5.87 -6.45
N LEU A 219 15.67 -5.02 -7.19
CA LEU A 219 15.44 -5.21 -8.62
C LEU A 219 16.57 -4.57 -9.44
N CYS A 220 16.92 -5.20 -10.55
CA CYS A 220 17.82 -4.64 -11.56
C CYS A 220 17.28 -4.96 -12.96
N GLU A 221 17.36 -3.99 -13.87
CA GLU A 221 16.89 -4.11 -15.25
C GLU A 221 17.99 -3.75 -16.28
N ASP A 222 19.22 -3.49 -15.81
CA ASP A 222 20.34 -3.10 -16.65
C ASP A 222 21.64 -3.71 -16.12
N ALA A 223 22.35 -4.45 -16.98
CA ALA A 223 23.58 -5.13 -16.63
C ALA A 223 24.66 -4.12 -16.19
N ASP A 224 24.66 -2.91 -16.74
CA ASP A 224 25.66 -1.90 -16.38
C ASP A 224 25.45 -1.33 -14.97
N LEU A 225 24.26 -1.50 -14.38
CA LEU A 225 23.95 -1.08 -13.01
C LEU A 225 24.28 -2.16 -11.97
N VAL A 226 24.54 -3.41 -12.40
CA VAL A 226 24.79 -4.55 -11.48
C VAL A 226 26.02 -4.33 -10.60
N ASP A 227 27.06 -3.70 -11.13
CA ASP A 227 28.31 -3.43 -10.40
C ASP A 227 28.15 -2.28 -9.40
N ALA A 228 27.14 -1.42 -9.58
CA ALA A 228 26.83 -0.36 -8.64
C ALA A 228 25.98 -0.85 -7.45
N ILE A 229 25.38 -2.05 -7.55
CA ILE A 229 24.63 -2.67 -6.46
C ILE A 229 25.61 -3.33 -5.49
N PRO A 230 25.63 -2.95 -4.20
CA PRO A 230 26.55 -3.51 -3.21
C PRO A 230 26.44 -5.03 -3.05
N ASP A 231 27.58 -5.70 -2.83
CA ASP A 231 27.68 -7.17 -2.74
C ASP A 231 26.83 -7.81 -1.64
N SER A 232 26.46 -7.04 -0.62
CA SER A 232 25.57 -7.49 0.46
C SER A 232 24.13 -7.73 0.02
N LEU A 233 23.74 -7.23 -1.16
CA LEU A 233 22.38 -7.30 -1.68
C LEU A 233 22.26 -8.38 -2.77
N GLY A 234 21.20 -9.17 -2.71
CA GLY A 234 20.79 -10.03 -3.81
C GLY A 234 20.15 -9.24 -4.95
N ILE A 235 20.16 -9.80 -6.17
CA ILE A 235 19.59 -9.17 -7.36
C ILE A 235 18.52 -10.07 -7.96
N PHE A 236 17.31 -9.53 -8.12
CA PHE A 236 16.29 -10.07 -9.00
C PHE A 236 16.26 -9.28 -10.31
N VAL A 237 16.15 -9.96 -11.44
CA VAL A 237 15.92 -9.28 -12.72
C VAL A 237 14.47 -8.86 -12.80
N ASP A 238 14.20 -7.56 -12.99
CA ASP A 238 12.84 -7.07 -13.21
C ASP A 238 12.45 -7.25 -14.68
N VAL A 239 11.35 -7.95 -14.91
CA VAL A 239 10.84 -8.27 -16.24
C VAL A 239 9.49 -7.60 -16.43
N ASN A 240 9.37 -6.86 -17.54
CA ASN A 240 8.17 -6.15 -17.93
C ASN A 240 7.25 -7.07 -18.76
N PRO A 241 6.06 -7.45 -18.23
CA PRO A 241 5.13 -8.32 -18.92
C PRO A 241 4.12 -7.54 -19.80
N GLY A 242 4.49 -6.36 -20.27
CA GLY A 242 3.61 -5.44 -20.99
C GLY A 242 2.91 -4.40 -20.12
N MET A 243 3.22 -4.34 -18.81
CA MET A 243 2.72 -3.27 -17.93
C MET A 243 3.33 -1.91 -18.26
N ASN A 244 4.55 -1.90 -18.84
CA ASN A 244 5.29 -0.70 -19.22
C ASN A 244 5.47 0.31 -18.07
N ARG A 245 5.79 -0.22 -16.87
CA ARG A 245 6.10 0.57 -15.67
C ARG A 245 7.60 0.56 -15.35
N THR A 246 8.16 -0.63 -15.22
CA THR A 246 9.57 -0.96 -14.99
C THR A 246 9.84 -2.33 -15.60
N GLY A 247 11.11 -2.72 -15.69
CA GLY A 247 11.56 -4.03 -16.10
C GLY A 247 11.93 -4.14 -17.58
N ILE A 248 12.75 -5.14 -17.88
CA ILE A 248 13.16 -5.49 -19.23
C ILE A 248 11.99 -6.17 -19.93
N GLU A 249 11.65 -5.72 -21.14
CA GLU A 249 10.65 -6.38 -21.98
C GLU A 249 10.96 -7.89 -22.13
N MET A 250 9.96 -8.75 -21.91
CA MET A 250 10.13 -10.22 -21.94
C MET A 250 10.78 -10.77 -23.22
N SER A 251 10.56 -10.10 -24.35
CA SER A 251 11.13 -10.49 -25.66
C SER A 251 12.66 -10.29 -25.71
N ARG A 252 13.22 -9.39 -24.89
CA ARG A 252 14.64 -9.06 -24.85
C ARG A 252 15.42 -10.01 -23.92
N ARG A 253 15.33 -11.32 -24.23
CA ARG A 253 15.96 -12.40 -23.45
C ARG A 253 17.46 -12.18 -23.22
N ASP A 254 18.19 -11.68 -24.23
CA ASP A 254 19.62 -11.40 -24.11
C ASP A 254 19.95 -10.35 -23.04
N ALA A 255 19.09 -9.33 -22.88
CA ALA A 255 19.29 -8.30 -21.86
C ALA A 255 18.99 -8.85 -20.45
N ILE A 256 17.96 -9.68 -20.32
CA ILE A 256 17.64 -10.38 -19.06
C ILE A 256 18.80 -11.30 -18.66
N LEU A 257 19.34 -12.06 -19.61
CA LEU A 257 20.48 -12.93 -19.38
C LEU A 257 21.73 -12.14 -19.01
N ALA A 258 22.01 -11.00 -19.67
CA ALA A 258 23.16 -10.17 -19.35
C ALA A 258 23.14 -9.66 -17.89
N VAL A 259 21.97 -9.30 -17.36
CA VAL A 259 21.85 -8.93 -15.93
C VAL A 259 22.12 -10.15 -15.04
N ALA A 260 21.54 -11.31 -15.38
CA ALA A 260 21.71 -12.54 -14.61
C ALA A 260 23.17 -13.03 -14.58
N GLU A 261 23.84 -13.04 -15.73
CA GLU A 261 25.26 -13.41 -15.86
C GLU A 261 26.15 -12.50 -15.04
N ARG A 262 25.96 -11.17 -15.14
CA ARG A 262 26.78 -10.20 -14.42
C ARG A 262 26.51 -10.18 -12.91
N ALA A 263 25.29 -10.53 -12.49
CA ALA A 263 24.97 -10.65 -11.08
C ALA A 263 25.61 -11.91 -10.44
N GLU A 264 26.02 -12.89 -11.24
CA GLU A 264 26.70 -14.12 -10.80
C GLU A 264 25.99 -14.77 -9.58
N GLY A 265 26.73 -15.07 -8.50
CA GLY A 265 26.19 -15.66 -7.27
C GLY A 265 25.18 -14.77 -6.52
N ARG A 266 25.04 -13.49 -6.91
CA ARG A 266 24.03 -12.57 -6.36
C ARG A 266 22.71 -12.67 -7.11
N PHE A 267 22.68 -13.27 -8.31
CA PHE A 267 21.44 -13.52 -9.05
C PHE A 267 20.51 -14.43 -8.23
N ARG A 268 19.34 -13.90 -7.90
CA ARG A 268 18.31 -14.58 -7.09
C ARG A 268 17.24 -15.21 -7.95
N GLY A 269 16.94 -14.57 -9.08
CA GLY A 269 15.91 -15.03 -9.99
C GLY A 269 15.16 -13.87 -10.62
N ILE A 270 13.91 -14.12 -10.98
CA ILE A 270 13.13 -13.26 -11.87
C ILE A 270 11.94 -12.68 -11.13
N HIS A 271 11.74 -11.36 -11.26
CA HIS A 271 10.55 -10.67 -10.82
C HIS A 271 9.70 -10.30 -12.03
N HIS A 272 8.45 -10.76 -12.05
CA HIS A 272 7.49 -10.55 -13.13
C HIS A 272 6.19 -10.04 -12.52
N TYR A 273 5.87 -8.76 -12.67
CA TYR A 273 4.68 -8.18 -12.03
C TYR A 273 3.63 -7.70 -13.04
N GLU A 274 2.62 -8.53 -13.27
CA GLU A 274 1.49 -8.31 -14.17
C GLU A 274 0.33 -7.51 -13.52
N GLY A 275 0.65 -6.46 -12.76
CA GLY A 275 -0.35 -5.69 -12.01
C GLY A 275 -1.37 -4.89 -12.85
N HIS A 276 -1.21 -4.85 -14.18
CA HIS A 276 -2.18 -4.27 -15.11
C HIS A 276 -3.38 -5.20 -15.37
N ILE A 277 -3.26 -6.49 -15.04
CA ILE A 277 -4.37 -7.46 -15.10
C ILE A 277 -5.16 -7.35 -13.79
N HIS A 278 -6.13 -6.44 -13.76
CA HIS A 278 -6.90 -6.15 -12.53
C HIS A 278 -8.40 -5.96 -12.74
N ALA A 279 -8.88 -5.94 -13.97
CA ALA A 279 -10.29 -5.70 -14.32
C ALA A 279 -10.92 -6.95 -14.95
N GLY A 280 -12.25 -6.96 -15.03
CA GLY A 280 -13.00 -8.05 -15.67
C GLY A 280 -13.37 -9.20 -14.72
N SER A 281 -13.88 -10.29 -15.28
CA SER A 281 -14.11 -11.54 -14.54
C SER A 281 -12.80 -12.26 -14.23
N PHE A 282 -12.87 -13.29 -13.38
CA PHE A 282 -11.72 -14.14 -13.11
C PHE A 282 -11.21 -14.83 -14.40
N GLU A 283 -12.12 -15.32 -15.25
CA GLU A 283 -11.80 -15.96 -16.52
C GLU A 283 -11.11 -15.00 -17.49
N GLU A 284 -11.56 -13.75 -17.56
CA GLU A 284 -10.92 -12.71 -18.38
C GLU A 284 -9.50 -12.41 -17.87
N ARG A 285 -9.33 -12.24 -16.55
CA ARG A 285 -8.00 -12.06 -15.95
C ARG A 285 -7.10 -13.25 -16.21
N GLN A 286 -7.62 -14.47 -16.09
CA GLN A 286 -6.88 -15.70 -16.32
C GLN A 286 -6.46 -15.82 -17.80
N ALA A 287 -7.35 -15.54 -18.74
CA ALA A 287 -7.06 -15.57 -20.18
C ALA A 287 -5.96 -14.58 -20.59
N LEU A 288 -5.86 -13.44 -19.90
CA LEU A 288 -4.78 -12.46 -20.09
C LEU A 288 -3.47 -12.89 -19.43
N ALA A 289 -3.55 -13.56 -18.26
CA ALA A 289 -2.37 -13.92 -17.47
C ALA A 289 -1.64 -15.16 -18.01
N ILE A 290 -2.37 -16.18 -18.49
CA ILE A 290 -1.80 -17.45 -18.94
C ILE A 290 -0.68 -17.26 -19.99
N PRO A 291 -0.87 -16.51 -21.09
CA PRO A 291 0.18 -16.35 -22.09
C PRO A 291 1.45 -15.68 -21.54
N LEU A 292 1.32 -14.81 -20.53
CA LEU A 292 2.46 -14.18 -19.85
C LEU A 292 3.19 -15.19 -18.97
N HIS A 293 2.44 -16.06 -18.27
CA HIS A 293 3.01 -17.13 -17.44
C HIS A 293 3.74 -18.18 -18.28
N ASP A 294 3.17 -18.59 -19.42
CA ASP A 294 3.83 -19.48 -20.39
C ASP A 294 5.16 -18.89 -20.88
N ALA A 295 5.15 -17.62 -21.31
CA ALA A 295 6.36 -16.94 -21.76
C ALA A 295 7.40 -16.75 -20.64
N LEU A 296 6.95 -16.59 -19.38
CA LEU A 296 7.83 -16.53 -18.21
C LEU A 296 8.49 -17.88 -17.95
N ILE A 297 7.78 -18.99 -18.10
CA ILE A 297 8.35 -20.34 -17.94
C ILE A 297 9.43 -20.59 -18.98
N GLU A 298 9.16 -20.28 -20.26
CA GLU A 298 10.18 -20.38 -21.32
C GLU A 298 11.41 -19.50 -21.03
N LEU A 299 11.19 -18.30 -20.49
CA LEU A 299 12.28 -17.40 -20.11
C LEU A 299 13.13 -18.02 -18.99
N VAL A 300 12.49 -18.58 -17.95
CA VAL A 300 13.18 -19.27 -16.87
C VAL A 300 14.04 -20.41 -17.41
N GLU A 301 13.48 -21.28 -18.24
CA GLU A 301 14.21 -22.41 -18.85
C GLU A 301 15.39 -21.95 -19.71
N ALA A 302 15.22 -20.86 -20.48
CA ALA A 302 16.27 -20.28 -21.29
C ALA A 302 17.41 -19.70 -20.43
N THR A 303 17.07 -18.97 -19.36
CA THR A 303 18.06 -18.43 -18.42
C THR A 303 18.86 -19.54 -17.74
N GLU A 304 18.21 -20.62 -17.34
CA GLU A 304 18.88 -21.78 -16.73
C GLU A 304 19.77 -22.53 -17.73
N SER A 305 19.30 -22.71 -18.96
CA SER A 305 20.07 -23.36 -20.03
C SER A 305 21.33 -22.59 -20.40
N ALA A 306 21.35 -21.28 -20.19
CA ALA A 306 22.51 -20.42 -20.34
C ALA A 306 23.50 -20.49 -19.16
N GLY A 307 23.20 -21.27 -18.12
CA GLY A 307 24.08 -21.45 -16.96
C GLY A 307 23.83 -20.46 -15.83
N CYS A 308 22.69 -19.76 -15.82
CA CYS A 308 22.26 -18.88 -14.73
C CYS A 308 21.09 -19.52 -13.97
N PRO A 309 21.32 -20.22 -12.84
CA PRO A 309 20.26 -20.87 -12.09
C PRO A 309 19.25 -19.85 -11.55
N VAL A 310 17.97 -20.06 -11.83
CA VAL A 310 16.88 -19.20 -11.34
C VAL A 310 16.44 -19.71 -9.96
N GLY A 311 16.90 -19.04 -8.90
CA GLY A 311 16.61 -19.43 -7.52
C GLY A 311 15.15 -19.17 -7.09
N GLU A 312 14.51 -18.14 -7.65
CA GLU A 312 13.13 -17.77 -7.35
C GLU A 312 12.45 -17.06 -8.52
N VAL A 313 11.16 -17.26 -8.69
CA VAL A 313 10.29 -16.55 -9.63
C VAL A 313 9.18 -15.88 -8.82
N VAL A 314 9.12 -14.55 -8.87
CA VAL A 314 8.12 -13.75 -8.14
C VAL A 314 7.08 -13.21 -9.10
N THR A 315 5.80 -13.48 -8.85
CA THR A 315 4.70 -13.09 -9.73
C THR A 315 3.58 -12.35 -9.02
N SER A 316 2.70 -11.74 -9.83
CA SER A 316 1.30 -11.40 -9.51
C SER A 316 1.04 -10.38 -8.39
N GLY A 317 -0.04 -9.62 -8.58
CA GLY A 317 -0.69 -8.85 -7.53
C GLY A 317 -1.95 -9.57 -7.02
N THR A 318 -2.71 -8.92 -6.15
CA THR A 318 -3.97 -9.48 -5.62
C THR A 318 -4.97 -9.94 -6.70
N PRO A 319 -5.19 -9.21 -7.80
CA PRO A 319 -6.20 -9.65 -8.77
C PRO A 319 -5.79 -10.86 -9.62
N SER A 320 -4.49 -11.14 -9.75
CA SER A 320 -3.97 -12.17 -10.66
C SER A 320 -3.31 -13.36 -9.97
N PHE A 321 -3.04 -13.31 -8.66
CA PHE A 321 -2.28 -14.38 -7.99
C PHE A 321 -2.99 -15.73 -8.05
N ARG A 322 -4.33 -15.78 -8.01
CA ARG A 322 -5.06 -17.04 -8.15
C ARG A 322 -4.86 -17.67 -9.52
N ALA A 323 -4.81 -16.88 -10.59
CA ALA A 323 -4.50 -17.39 -11.92
C ALA A 323 -3.08 -18.01 -11.95
N ALA A 324 -2.09 -17.36 -11.33
CA ALA A 324 -0.73 -17.88 -11.25
C ALA A 324 -0.61 -19.15 -10.38
N LEU A 325 -1.39 -19.26 -9.30
CA LEU A 325 -1.43 -20.47 -8.48
C LEU A 325 -2.10 -21.66 -9.19
N MET A 326 -3.07 -21.39 -10.06
CA MET A 326 -3.79 -22.41 -10.83
C MET A 326 -3.11 -22.77 -12.15
N HIS A 327 -1.98 -22.16 -12.48
CA HIS A 327 -1.26 -22.42 -13.73
C HIS A 327 -0.35 -23.64 -13.60
N ASP A 328 -0.66 -24.75 -14.28
CA ASP A 328 0.08 -26.01 -14.20
C ASP A 328 1.60 -25.84 -14.38
N GLY A 329 2.02 -25.05 -15.36
CA GLY A 329 3.45 -24.79 -15.62
C GLY A 329 4.16 -24.03 -14.49
N LEU A 330 3.48 -23.10 -13.80
CA LEU A 330 4.06 -22.40 -12.65
C LEU A 330 4.03 -23.25 -11.37
N ASP A 331 3.14 -24.25 -11.31
CA ASP A 331 3.14 -25.22 -10.23
C ASP A 331 4.33 -26.18 -10.31
N HIS A 332 4.83 -26.50 -11.51
CA HIS A 332 6.12 -27.20 -11.64
C HIS A 332 7.30 -26.37 -11.08
N LEU A 333 7.16 -25.05 -11.05
CA LEU A 333 8.11 -24.14 -10.41
C LEU A 333 7.81 -23.93 -8.90
N ALA A 334 6.79 -24.59 -8.33
CA ALA A 334 6.32 -24.40 -6.94
C ALA A 334 7.41 -24.26 -5.87
N PRO A 335 8.52 -25.04 -5.88
CA PRO A 335 9.56 -24.90 -4.85
C PRO A 335 10.24 -23.52 -4.85
N ARG A 336 10.14 -22.80 -5.97
CA ARG A 336 10.80 -21.51 -6.23
C ARG A 336 9.86 -20.43 -6.79
N HIS A 337 8.59 -20.72 -6.99
CA HIS A 337 7.60 -19.76 -7.47
C HIS A 337 6.78 -19.19 -6.31
N ARG A 338 6.79 -17.86 -6.16
CA ARG A 338 6.06 -17.15 -5.11
C ARG A 338 5.17 -16.07 -5.67
N VAL A 339 3.89 -16.11 -5.31
CA VAL A 339 2.96 -15.02 -5.63
C VAL A 339 3.10 -13.89 -4.61
N SER A 340 2.89 -12.64 -5.05
CA SER A 340 3.10 -11.44 -4.21
C SER A 340 1.86 -10.57 -3.93
N PRO A 341 0.69 -11.14 -3.59
CA PRO A 341 -0.50 -10.35 -3.27
C PRO A 341 -0.29 -9.54 -1.98
N GLY A 342 -0.74 -8.28 -1.98
CA GLY A 342 -0.55 -7.36 -0.85
C GLY A 342 -1.85 -6.91 -0.21
N THR A 343 -2.87 -6.58 -1.01
CA THR A 343 -4.15 -6.06 -0.47
C THR A 343 -4.90 -7.13 0.31
N VAL A 344 -4.69 -8.41 0.02
CA VAL A 344 -5.35 -9.56 0.67
C VAL A 344 -5.30 -9.54 2.19
N VAL A 345 -4.28 -8.94 2.81
CA VAL A 345 -4.17 -8.88 4.27
C VAL A 345 -5.26 -7.99 4.87
N TYR A 346 -5.63 -6.91 4.19
CA TYR A 346 -6.66 -5.98 4.64
C TYR A 346 -7.96 -6.03 3.84
N SER A 347 -7.94 -6.49 2.59
CA SER A 347 -9.01 -6.34 1.61
C SER A 347 -9.46 -4.87 1.43
N ASP A 348 -10.26 -4.63 0.39
CA ASP A 348 -10.88 -3.35 0.03
C ASP A 348 -11.95 -3.60 -1.04
N LEU A 349 -12.71 -2.58 -1.45
CA LEU A 349 -13.77 -2.78 -2.45
C LEU A 349 -13.23 -3.35 -3.78
N ARG A 350 -11.98 -3.03 -4.15
CA ARG A 350 -11.35 -3.62 -5.35
C ARG A 350 -11.12 -5.12 -5.17
N THR A 351 -10.65 -5.54 -4.01
CA THR A 351 -10.50 -6.96 -3.68
C THR A 351 -11.87 -7.65 -3.61
N GLN A 352 -12.90 -7.00 -3.05
CA GLN A 352 -14.28 -7.53 -3.03
C GLN A 352 -14.90 -7.68 -4.43
N SER A 353 -14.51 -6.84 -5.40
CA SER A 353 -14.96 -7.00 -6.79
C SER A 353 -14.35 -8.20 -7.52
N CYS A 354 -13.40 -8.91 -6.90
CA CYS A 354 -12.89 -10.19 -7.38
C CYS A 354 -13.67 -11.30 -6.67
N GLU A 355 -14.77 -11.77 -7.28
CA GLU A 355 -15.70 -12.74 -6.68
C GLU A 355 -15.05 -14.08 -6.28
N GLU A 356 -13.92 -14.40 -6.89
CA GLU A 356 -13.12 -15.57 -6.55
C GLU A 356 -12.27 -15.38 -5.28
N LEU A 357 -12.27 -14.21 -4.64
CA LEU A 357 -11.40 -13.90 -3.49
C LEU A 357 -12.18 -13.73 -2.19
N ASP A 358 -12.15 -14.77 -1.35
CA ASP A 358 -12.85 -14.81 -0.05
C ASP A 358 -12.13 -14.03 1.08
N PHE A 359 -11.69 -12.80 0.83
CA PHE A 359 -11.10 -11.92 1.84
C PHE A 359 -12.14 -10.96 2.41
N VAL A 360 -12.00 -10.57 3.66
CA VAL A 360 -12.88 -9.59 4.32
C VAL A 360 -12.13 -8.29 4.62
N PRO A 361 -12.77 -7.12 4.56
CA PRO A 361 -12.15 -5.86 5.00
C PRO A 361 -11.62 -5.97 6.43
N ALA A 362 -10.39 -5.55 6.67
CA ALA A 362 -9.74 -5.56 7.98
C ALA A 362 -9.15 -4.20 8.36
N ALA A 363 -9.07 -3.27 7.41
CA ALA A 363 -8.71 -1.87 7.65
C ALA A 363 -9.85 -0.98 7.14
N LEU A 364 -10.54 -0.31 8.07
CA LEU A 364 -11.69 0.55 7.80
C LEU A 364 -11.45 1.95 8.37
N VAL A 365 -12.19 2.94 7.88
CA VAL A 365 -12.17 4.30 8.42
C VAL A 365 -13.40 4.52 9.29
N PHE A 366 -13.18 4.75 10.59
CA PHE A 366 -14.21 5.13 11.53
C PHE A 366 -14.54 6.61 11.35
N SER A 367 -15.82 6.90 11.15
CA SER A 367 -16.36 8.23 10.88
C SER A 367 -17.65 8.46 11.67
N ARG A 368 -18.17 9.68 11.66
CA ARG A 368 -19.48 10.02 12.23
C ARG A 368 -20.31 10.82 11.26
N VAL A 369 -21.62 10.63 11.34
CA VAL A 369 -22.59 11.51 10.69
C VAL A 369 -22.53 12.90 11.33
N ILE A 370 -22.18 13.92 10.55
CA ILE A 370 -22.02 15.30 11.04
C ILE A 370 -23.05 16.28 10.47
N ALA A 371 -23.73 15.93 9.37
CA ALA A 371 -24.74 16.80 8.78
C ALA A 371 -25.82 16.05 7.98
N HIS A 372 -27.00 16.66 7.90
CA HIS A 372 -28.09 16.33 6.99
C HIS A 372 -28.39 17.55 6.08
N PRO A 373 -27.62 17.78 5.01
CA PRO A 373 -27.77 18.96 4.17
C PRO A 373 -29.07 18.97 3.33
N GLY A 374 -29.83 17.88 3.34
CA GLY A 374 -31.16 17.77 2.76
C GLY A 374 -31.87 16.48 3.22
N PRO A 375 -33.16 16.30 2.91
CA PRO A 375 -33.95 15.18 3.42
C PRO A 375 -33.45 13.77 3.06
N ALA A 376 -32.68 13.66 1.97
CA ALA A 376 -32.13 12.40 1.48
C ALA A 376 -30.59 12.47 1.37
N LEU A 377 -29.95 13.31 2.19
CA LEU A 377 -28.51 13.49 2.19
C LEU A 377 -27.95 13.38 3.60
N VAL A 378 -26.88 12.63 3.72
CA VAL A 378 -26.09 12.51 4.95
C VAL A 378 -24.66 12.87 4.63
N THR A 379 -23.92 13.44 5.57
CA THR A 379 -22.49 13.69 5.41
C THR A 379 -21.74 13.18 6.62
N VAL A 380 -20.65 12.45 6.37
CA VAL A 380 -19.71 12.01 7.40
C VAL A 380 -18.41 12.79 7.34
N ASP A 381 -17.66 12.80 8.45
CA ASP A 381 -16.40 13.51 8.65
C ASP A 381 -15.15 12.77 8.12
N ALA A 382 -15.30 12.01 7.02
CA ALA A 382 -14.19 11.26 6.41
C ALA A 382 -14.09 11.55 4.91
N GLY A 383 -13.49 12.68 4.55
CA GLY A 383 -13.24 13.08 3.16
C GLY A 383 -11.94 12.51 2.57
N SER A 384 -11.43 13.16 1.53
CA SER A 384 -10.24 12.72 0.77
C SER A 384 -8.93 12.73 1.56
N LYS A 385 -8.88 13.38 2.74
CA LYS A 385 -7.73 13.36 3.65
C LYS A 385 -7.74 12.18 4.62
N ALA A 386 -8.87 11.48 4.73
CA ALA A 386 -9.00 10.24 5.50
C ALA A 386 -9.08 9.00 4.60
N ILE A 387 -9.60 9.15 3.38
CA ILE A 387 -9.81 8.07 2.41
C ILE A 387 -9.25 8.49 1.06
N ALA A 388 -8.55 7.58 0.40
CA ALA A 388 -7.91 7.83 -0.89
C ALA A 388 -8.92 8.07 -2.03
N ALA A 389 -9.14 9.34 -2.38
CA ALA A 389 -10.13 9.73 -3.40
C ALA A 389 -9.72 9.38 -4.84
N GLU A 390 -8.42 9.26 -5.11
CA GLU A 390 -7.88 8.84 -6.41
C GLU A 390 -8.22 7.38 -6.76
N ALA A 391 -8.73 6.62 -5.78
CA ALA A 391 -9.19 5.26 -5.99
C ALA A 391 -10.41 5.15 -6.94
N GLY A 392 -11.11 6.27 -7.19
CA GLY A 392 -12.31 6.36 -8.02
C GLY A 392 -13.62 6.28 -7.22
N ALA A 393 -14.75 6.53 -7.87
CA ALA A 393 -16.08 6.58 -7.23
C ALA A 393 -16.85 5.23 -7.29
N PRO A 394 -17.43 4.73 -6.19
CA PRO A 394 -17.42 5.33 -4.84
C PRO A 394 -16.03 5.21 -4.18
N ILE A 395 -15.63 6.19 -3.35
CA ILE A 395 -14.34 6.13 -2.65
C ILE A 395 -14.35 5.16 -1.46
N ALA A 396 -15.56 4.88 -0.93
CA ALA A 396 -15.81 3.94 0.15
C ALA A 396 -17.29 3.54 0.19
N GLU A 397 -17.60 2.44 0.87
CA GLU A 397 -18.95 1.99 1.21
C GLU A 397 -19.15 1.95 2.72
N ALA A 398 -20.37 2.22 3.19
CA ALA A 398 -20.71 2.27 4.61
C ALA A 398 -21.17 0.89 5.11
N LEU A 399 -20.36 0.27 5.97
CA LEU A 399 -20.66 -1.04 6.54
C LEU A 399 -21.95 -0.98 7.38
N GLY A 400 -22.89 -1.88 7.11
CA GLY A 400 -24.19 -1.94 7.78
C GLY A 400 -25.21 -0.90 7.29
N PHE A 401 -24.87 -0.08 6.29
CA PHE A 401 -25.75 0.92 5.69
C PHE A 401 -25.74 0.80 4.15
N PRO A 402 -26.21 -0.32 3.57
CA PRO A 402 -26.12 -0.59 2.13
C PRO A 402 -26.91 0.41 1.27
N HIS A 403 -27.90 1.10 1.85
CA HIS A 403 -28.69 2.12 1.16
C HIS A 403 -27.96 3.47 1.02
N LEU A 404 -26.78 3.65 1.64
CA LEU A 404 -25.99 4.86 1.52
C LEU A 404 -25.04 4.78 0.32
N ALA A 405 -25.27 5.62 -0.68
CA ALA A 405 -24.41 5.73 -1.85
C ALA A 405 -23.44 6.90 -1.71
N ALA A 406 -22.14 6.62 -1.64
CA ALA A 406 -21.10 7.64 -1.49
C ALA A 406 -21.05 8.55 -2.72
N ARG A 407 -21.06 9.87 -2.48
CA ARG A 407 -20.86 10.89 -3.51
C ARG A 407 -19.39 11.28 -3.58
N THR A 408 -19.07 12.22 -4.47
CA THR A 408 -17.73 12.82 -4.52
C THR A 408 -17.37 13.47 -3.18
N PRO A 409 -16.23 13.10 -2.57
CA PRO A 409 -15.78 13.72 -1.33
C PRO A 409 -15.26 15.14 -1.57
N SER A 410 -15.26 15.93 -0.50
CA SER A 410 -14.33 17.05 -0.33
C SER A 410 -13.16 16.61 0.55
N GLU A 411 -12.27 17.53 0.94
CA GLU A 411 -11.10 17.20 1.76
C GLU A 411 -11.45 16.49 3.08
N GLU A 412 -12.45 17.01 3.82
CA GLU A 412 -12.81 16.53 5.18
C GLU A 412 -14.23 15.97 5.25
N HIS A 413 -15.01 16.02 4.16
CA HIS A 413 -16.43 15.60 4.17
C HIS A 413 -16.71 14.61 3.05
N LEU A 414 -17.43 13.53 3.40
CA LEU A 414 -17.99 12.57 2.44
C LEU A 414 -19.51 12.58 2.51
N PRO A 415 -20.18 13.20 1.53
CA PRO A 415 -21.63 13.13 1.40
C PRO A 415 -22.09 11.77 0.87
N PHE A 416 -23.26 11.32 1.31
CA PHE A 416 -23.97 10.15 0.85
C PHE A 416 -25.38 10.54 0.40
N ASP A 417 -25.83 9.96 -0.71
CA ASP A 417 -27.26 9.87 -0.99
C ASP A 417 -27.87 8.83 -0.04
N ALA A 418 -28.93 9.21 0.65
CA ALA A 418 -29.60 8.46 1.71
C ALA A 418 -31.12 8.51 1.49
N PRO A 419 -31.66 7.81 0.47
CA PRO A 419 -33.06 7.94 0.06
C PRO A 419 -34.06 7.45 1.12
N THR A 420 -33.60 6.58 2.03
CA THR A 420 -34.41 5.97 3.09
C THR A 420 -33.61 5.95 4.37
N ASP A 421 -34.27 6.21 5.50
CA ASP A 421 -33.71 6.05 6.86
C ASP A 421 -32.29 6.63 7.03
N PRO A 422 -32.11 7.96 6.87
CA PRO A 422 -30.81 8.59 7.08
C PRO A 422 -30.38 8.44 8.54
N PRO A 423 -29.18 7.91 8.83
CA PRO A 423 -28.71 7.74 10.20
C PRO A 423 -28.66 9.07 10.95
N PRO A 424 -29.00 9.11 12.25
CA PRO A 424 -28.96 10.33 13.06
C PRO A 424 -27.57 10.98 13.14
N LEU A 425 -27.52 12.28 13.46
CA LEU A 425 -26.26 12.97 13.78
C LEU A 425 -25.51 12.26 14.91
N GLY A 426 -24.19 12.18 14.78
CA GLY A 426 -23.30 11.49 15.72
C GLY A 426 -23.22 9.97 15.53
N THR A 427 -24.06 9.38 14.66
CA THR A 427 -24.03 7.92 14.38
C THR A 427 -22.64 7.53 13.89
N PRO A 428 -21.96 6.57 14.54
CA PRO A 428 -20.69 6.04 14.06
C PRO A 428 -20.89 5.21 12.79
N ILE A 429 -20.04 5.42 11.80
CA ILE A 429 -20.03 4.67 10.54
C ILE A 429 -18.61 4.18 10.26
N LEU A 430 -18.49 2.87 10.03
CA LEU A 430 -17.26 2.27 9.52
C LEU A 430 -17.31 2.25 7.98
N LEU A 431 -16.30 2.84 7.37
CA LEU A 431 -16.19 2.97 5.93
C LEU A 431 -15.17 1.97 5.39
N VAL A 432 -15.59 1.12 4.46
CA VAL A 432 -14.70 0.21 3.72
C VAL A 432 -14.13 1.00 2.53
N PRO A 433 -12.82 1.30 2.51
CA PRO A 433 -12.25 2.12 1.45
C PRO A 433 -12.20 1.34 0.13
N ARG A 434 -12.29 2.05 -1.00
CA ARG A 434 -12.13 1.44 -2.32
C ARG A 434 -10.72 0.90 -2.56
N HIS A 435 -9.72 1.61 -2.07
CA HIS A 435 -8.33 1.18 -2.16
C HIS A 435 -7.64 1.40 -0.82
N VAL A 436 -7.30 0.30 -0.15
CA VAL A 436 -6.79 0.36 1.22
C VAL A 436 -5.35 0.86 1.30
N CYS A 437 -4.49 0.56 0.32
CA CYS A 437 -3.06 0.92 0.37
C CYS A 437 -2.82 2.44 0.55
N PRO A 438 -3.35 3.31 -0.33
CA PRO A 438 -3.20 4.75 -0.16
C PRO A 438 -3.96 5.28 1.06
N THR A 439 -5.12 4.71 1.40
CA THR A 439 -5.91 5.10 2.58
C THR A 439 -5.11 4.90 3.87
N VAL A 440 -4.47 3.74 4.05
CA VAL A 440 -3.60 3.47 5.21
C VAL A 440 -2.43 4.45 5.27
N ASN A 441 -1.88 4.86 4.12
CA ASN A 441 -0.75 5.78 4.06
C ASN A 441 -1.11 7.23 4.50
N LEU A 442 -2.40 7.61 4.48
CA LEU A 442 -2.87 8.91 4.97
C LEU A 442 -2.83 9.00 6.50
N ALA A 443 -3.07 7.89 7.21
CA ALA A 443 -3.15 7.85 8.66
C ALA A 443 -1.76 7.85 9.32
N GLU A 444 -1.60 8.60 10.40
CA GLU A 444 -0.39 8.55 11.23
C GLU A 444 -0.42 7.37 12.20
N GLU A 445 -1.60 7.07 12.72
CA GLU A 445 -1.86 6.03 13.69
C GLU A 445 -3.14 5.27 13.32
N ALA A 446 -3.29 4.07 13.86
CA ALA A 446 -4.52 3.30 13.76
C ALA A 446 -4.96 2.78 15.13
N VAL A 447 -6.28 2.74 15.33
CA VAL A 447 -6.90 2.02 16.44
C VAL A 447 -6.85 0.53 16.13
N LEU A 448 -6.36 -0.28 17.07
CA LEU A 448 -6.32 -1.73 16.94
C LEU A 448 -7.49 -2.36 17.70
N VAL A 449 -8.25 -3.20 17.01
CA VAL A 449 -9.40 -3.93 17.56
C VAL A 449 -9.14 -5.43 17.50
N GLU A 450 -9.38 -6.13 18.60
CA GLU A 450 -9.22 -7.59 18.75
C GLU A 450 -10.26 -8.12 19.73
N GLY A 451 -10.96 -9.20 19.38
CA GLY A 451 -12.02 -9.79 20.21
C GLY A 451 -13.17 -8.81 20.50
N GLY A 452 -13.45 -7.89 19.57
CA GLY A 452 -14.46 -6.85 19.74
C GLY A 452 -14.12 -5.81 20.81
N ARG A 453 -12.83 -5.53 21.06
CA ARG A 453 -12.35 -4.52 22.01
C ARG A 453 -11.20 -3.72 21.42
N VAL A 454 -11.08 -2.44 21.78
CA VAL A 454 -9.88 -1.67 21.46
C VAL A 454 -8.73 -2.16 22.36
N ILE A 455 -7.64 -2.62 21.74
CA ILE A 455 -6.46 -3.10 22.47
C ILE A 455 -5.32 -2.07 22.50
N GLY A 456 -5.44 -0.98 21.73
CA GLY A 456 -4.46 0.09 21.70
C GLY A 456 -4.51 0.92 20.43
N ILE A 457 -3.59 1.88 20.35
CA ILE A 457 -3.31 2.70 19.18
C ILE A 457 -1.87 2.40 18.77
N ALA A 458 -1.62 2.28 17.46
CA ALA A 458 -0.30 1.99 16.93
C ALA A 458 0.05 2.91 15.76
N PRO A 459 1.31 3.34 15.64
CA PRO A 459 1.75 4.15 14.51
C PRO A 459 1.72 3.34 13.21
N VAL A 460 1.32 3.99 12.12
CA VAL A 460 1.52 3.52 10.75
C VAL A 460 2.97 3.83 10.35
N SER A 461 3.92 3.19 11.05
CA SER A 461 5.33 3.61 11.06
C SER A 461 6.04 3.48 9.71
N ALA A 462 5.51 2.68 8.78
CA ALA A 462 6.01 2.52 7.43
C ALA A 462 5.27 3.38 6.38
N ARG A 463 4.53 4.41 6.80
CA ARG A 463 3.94 5.43 5.90
C ARG A 463 5.00 6.39 5.35
N ALA A 464 4.68 7.04 4.23
CA ALA A 464 5.54 8.03 3.58
C ALA A 464 6.94 7.48 3.19
N HIS A 465 7.93 8.38 3.05
CA HIS A 465 9.27 8.09 2.54
C HIS A 465 10.36 8.63 3.46
N ASP A 466 11.52 7.99 3.44
CA ASP A 466 12.74 8.58 3.98
C ASP A 466 13.22 9.68 3.04
N ILE A 467 13.69 10.78 3.61
CA ILE A 467 14.15 11.96 2.87
C ILE A 467 15.64 12.24 3.05
N TRP A 468 16.32 11.44 3.89
CA TRP A 468 17.71 11.63 4.26
C TRP A 468 18.33 10.29 4.69
N VAL A 469 19.59 10.07 4.33
CA VAL A 469 20.37 8.89 4.73
C VAL A 469 21.36 9.29 5.81
N GLY A 470 21.50 8.45 6.85
CA GLY A 470 22.37 8.72 7.99
C GLY A 470 21.80 9.75 8.97
N GLU A 471 22.68 10.39 9.75
CA GLU A 471 22.28 11.42 10.72
C GLU A 471 21.67 12.64 10.01
N ARG A 472 20.53 13.11 10.54
CA ARG A 472 19.86 14.30 10.01
C ARG A 472 20.67 15.55 10.34
N PRO A 473 20.75 16.52 9.40
CA PRO A 473 21.56 17.73 9.55
C PRO A 473 21.04 18.69 10.62
#